data_AF-A0A7C5M1M1-F1
#
_entry.id   AF-A0A7C5M1M1-F1
#
_cell.length_a   1.000
_cell.length_b   1.000
_cell.length_c   1.000
_cell.angle_alpha   90.00
_cell.angle_beta   90.00
_cell.angle_gamma   90.00
#
_symmetry.space_group_name_H-M   'P 1'
#
loop_
_entity.id
_entity.type
_entity.pdbx_description
1 polymer ?
#
loop_
_entity_poly.entity_id
_entity_poly.type
_entity_poly.pdbx_seq_one_letter_code
_entity_poly.pdbx_strand_id
1 'polypeptide(L)'
;MLTLNAVYARMKRNNIEDCAGDSFLHREEIVQRIPFLKAYKNEQFLFGIYKNEAKWTVLSVNFLFASFDEDQAILRLDTDANKIFHFLSEKDDNQFSSAVWLSDGTHIWMKSPECCSLILNMVLMLKKVPCGVKLPQ
;
A
#
# COMPACT_ATOMS: atom_id res chain seq x y z
N MET A 1 -10.66 -18.74 -5.44
CA MET A 1 -10.23 -17.47 -6.08
C MET A 1 -10.53 -16.34 -5.11
N LEU A 2 -9.55 -15.51 -4.75
CA LEU A 2 -9.81 -14.38 -3.85
C LEU A 2 -10.48 -13.27 -4.67
N THR A 3 -11.56 -12.67 -4.15
CA THR A 3 -12.26 -11.56 -4.82
C THR A 3 -11.82 -10.22 -4.25
N LEU A 4 -11.95 -9.15 -5.02
CA LEU A 4 -11.66 -7.81 -4.53
C LEU A 4 -12.59 -7.41 -3.36
N ASN A 5 -13.83 -7.90 -3.36
CA ASN A 5 -14.75 -7.75 -2.22
C ASN A 5 -14.18 -8.36 -0.92
N ALA A 6 -13.47 -9.48 -1.00
CA ALA A 6 -12.82 -10.09 0.16
C ALA A 6 -11.67 -9.23 0.69
N VAL A 7 -10.93 -8.55 -0.19
CA VAL A 7 -9.89 -7.58 0.19
C VAL A 7 -10.51 -6.38 0.91
N TYR A 8 -11.56 -5.78 0.36
CA TYR A 8 -12.26 -4.66 1.00
C TYR A 8 -12.91 -5.05 2.33
N ALA A 9 -13.52 -6.24 2.41
CA ALA A 9 -14.06 -6.74 3.66
C ALA A 9 -12.95 -6.98 4.70
N ARG A 10 -11.73 -7.32 4.28
CA ARG A 10 -10.58 -7.46 5.18
C ARG A 10 -10.02 -6.12 5.61
N MET A 11 -9.91 -5.14 4.70
CA MET A 11 -9.57 -3.76 5.01
C MET A 11 -10.47 -3.19 6.12
N LYS A 12 -11.79 -3.30 5.93
CA LYS A 12 -12.79 -2.86 6.90
C LYS A 12 -12.68 -3.58 8.25
N ARG A 13 -12.33 -4.87 8.25
CA ARG A 13 -12.17 -5.67 9.48
C ARG A 13 -10.85 -5.42 10.21
N ASN A 14 -9.84 -4.93 9.50
CA ASN A 14 -8.50 -4.72 10.04
C ASN A 14 -8.30 -3.29 10.56
N ASN A 15 -9.31 -2.42 10.45
CA ASN A 15 -9.32 -1.06 10.97
C ASN A 15 -8.04 -0.27 10.62
N ILE A 16 -7.58 -0.36 9.37
CA ILE A 16 -6.39 0.39 8.94
C ILE A 16 -6.57 1.91 9.08
N GLU A 17 -7.81 2.39 8.99
CA GLU A 17 -8.17 3.79 9.25
C GLU A 17 -7.84 4.17 10.70
N ASP A 18 -8.34 3.41 11.69
CA ASP A 18 -8.02 3.63 13.11
C ASP A 18 -6.50 3.57 13.37
N CYS A 19 -5.81 2.65 12.68
CA CYS A 19 -4.37 2.47 12.80
C CYS A 19 -3.57 3.65 12.22
N ALA A 20 -4.02 4.22 11.10
CA ALA A 20 -3.37 5.33 10.44
C ALA A 20 -3.74 6.69 11.08
N GLY A 21 -4.89 6.79 11.73
CA GLY A 21 -5.41 8.01 12.36
C GLY A 21 -5.49 9.16 11.36
N ASP A 22 -5.05 10.35 11.77
CA ASP A 22 -5.05 11.56 10.94
C ASP A 22 -4.18 11.46 9.66
N SER A 23 -3.37 10.41 9.54
CA SER A 23 -2.61 10.15 8.31
C SER A 23 -3.42 9.38 7.27
N PHE A 24 -4.59 8.84 7.60
CA PHE A 24 -5.40 8.09 6.64
C PHE A 24 -5.92 9.00 5.53
N LEU A 25 -5.89 8.51 4.29
CA LEU A 25 -6.53 9.14 3.14
C LEU A 25 -7.55 8.19 2.54
N HIS A 26 -8.78 8.67 2.39
CA HIS A 26 -9.78 7.98 1.58
C HIS A 26 -9.42 8.09 0.10
N ARG A 27 -9.89 7.13 -0.69
CA ARG A 27 -9.57 7.01 -2.12
C ARG A 27 -9.87 8.28 -2.92
N GLU A 28 -10.90 9.02 -2.54
CA GLU A 28 -11.34 10.26 -3.19
C GLU A 28 -10.36 11.42 -2.96
N GLU A 29 -9.58 11.39 -1.87
CA GLU A 29 -8.68 12.46 -1.45
C GLU A 29 -7.27 12.32 -2.05
N ILE A 30 -6.91 11.10 -2.46
CA ILE A 30 -5.54 10.74 -2.85
C ILE A 30 -4.99 11.65 -3.94
N VAL A 31 -5.74 11.86 -5.02
CA VAL A 31 -5.28 12.65 -6.18
C VAL A 31 -5.16 14.14 -5.85
N GLN A 32 -5.97 14.63 -4.90
CA GLN A 32 -5.90 16.00 -4.42
C GLN A 32 -4.68 16.21 -3.51
N ARG A 33 -4.44 15.28 -2.59
CA ARG A 33 -3.35 15.36 -1.59
C ARG A 33 -1.99 14.98 -2.16
N ILE A 34 -1.95 14.16 -3.21
CA ILE A 34 -0.73 13.66 -3.85
C ILE A 34 -0.85 13.92 -5.37
N PRO A 35 -0.54 15.14 -5.84
CA PRO A 35 -0.71 15.51 -7.25
C PRO A 35 0.06 14.63 -8.23
N PHE A 36 1.18 14.03 -7.78
CA PHE A 36 1.94 13.02 -8.54
C PHE A 36 1.03 11.89 -9.07
N LEU A 37 0.03 11.48 -8.29
CA LEU A 37 -0.87 10.37 -8.65
C LEU A 37 -1.97 10.77 -9.65
N LYS A 38 -2.02 12.04 -10.11
CA LYS A 38 -2.92 12.45 -11.20
C LYS A 38 -2.68 11.68 -12.50
N ALA A 39 -1.43 11.31 -12.78
CA ALA A 39 -1.07 10.47 -13.93
C ALA A 39 -1.66 9.05 -13.83
N TYR A 40 -2.03 8.61 -12.62
CA TYR A 40 -2.56 7.29 -12.30
C TYR A 40 -4.04 7.34 -11.88
N LYS A 41 -4.77 8.42 -12.21
CA LYS A 41 -6.18 8.60 -11.80
C LYS A 41 -7.15 7.49 -12.26
N ASN A 42 -6.74 6.69 -13.23
CA ASN A 42 -7.51 5.55 -13.73
C ASN A 42 -7.28 4.28 -12.89
N GLU A 43 -6.29 4.28 -12.01
CA GLU A 43 -6.08 3.20 -11.05
C GLU A 43 -7.20 3.18 -10.02
N GLN A 44 -7.53 1.97 -9.58
CA GLN A 44 -8.51 1.79 -8.53
C GLN A 44 -7.81 1.87 -7.17
N PHE A 45 -7.69 3.08 -6.64
CA PHE A 45 -7.13 3.30 -5.30
C PHE A 45 -8.02 2.70 -4.22
N LEU A 46 -7.39 2.10 -3.23
CA LEU A 46 -8.04 1.51 -2.05
C LEU A 46 -8.04 2.51 -0.90
N PHE A 47 -6.85 3.02 -0.56
CA PHE A 47 -6.61 4.03 0.48
C PHE A 47 -5.17 4.58 0.36
N GLY A 48 -4.88 5.63 1.12
CA GLY A 48 -3.53 6.12 1.35
C GLY A 48 -3.22 6.34 2.83
N ILE A 49 -1.93 6.45 3.12
CA ILE A 49 -1.39 6.99 4.37
C ILE A 49 -0.48 8.15 3.98
N TYR A 50 -0.72 9.33 4.53
CA TYR A 50 -0.06 10.56 4.13
C TYR A 50 0.34 11.39 5.35
N LYS A 51 1.59 11.80 5.40
CA LYS A 51 2.09 12.79 6.37
C LYS A 51 2.41 14.12 5.68
N ASN A 52 3.13 14.06 4.57
CA ASN A 52 3.53 15.21 3.76
C ASN A 52 4.00 14.73 2.37
N GLU A 53 4.45 15.64 1.51
CA GLU A 53 4.88 15.32 0.14
C GLU A 53 6.04 14.31 0.04
N ALA A 54 6.91 14.27 1.07
CA ALA A 54 8.04 13.36 1.16
C ALA A 54 7.72 12.01 1.85
N LYS A 55 6.55 11.88 2.50
CA LYS A 55 6.16 10.69 3.28
C LYS A 55 4.70 10.33 3.07
N TRP A 56 4.48 9.40 2.16
CA TRP A 56 3.16 8.83 1.90
C TRP A 56 3.28 7.42 1.29
N THR A 57 2.23 6.63 1.45
CA THR A 57 2.06 5.33 0.79
C THR A 57 0.61 5.17 0.37
N VAL A 58 0.38 4.75 -0.87
CA VAL A 58 -0.95 4.55 -1.45
C VAL A 58 -1.05 3.15 -2.00
N LEU A 59 -2.11 2.45 -1.64
CA LEU A 59 -2.41 1.13 -2.17
C LEU A 59 -3.54 1.23 -3.19
N SER A 60 -3.31 0.69 -4.38
CA SER A 60 -4.33 0.43 -5.39
C SER A 60 -4.50 -1.07 -5.60
N VAL A 61 -5.46 -1.47 -6.44
CA VAL A 61 -5.64 -2.88 -6.80
C VAL A 61 -4.40 -3.49 -7.44
N ASN A 62 -3.71 -2.72 -8.31
CA ASN A 62 -2.61 -3.23 -9.12
C ASN A 62 -1.23 -2.71 -8.67
N PHE A 63 -1.18 -1.65 -7.87
CA PHE A 63 0.05 -0.97 -7.53
C PHE A 63 0.13 -0.61 -6.04
N LEU A 64 1.36 -0.51 -5.55
CA LEU A 64 1.70 0.22 -4.35
C LEU A 64 2.57 1.40 -4.76
N PHE A 65 2.14 2.60 -4.42
CA PHE A 65 2.89 3.83 -4.62
C PHE A 65 3.42 4.30 -3.27
N ALA A 66 4.63 4.86 -3.25
CA ALA A 66 5.20 5.41 -2.04
C ALA A 66 6.10 6.62 -2.30
N SER A 67 6.31 7.42 -1.27
CA SER A 67 7.35 8.43 -1.17
C SER A 67 8.00 8.33 0.20
N PHE A 68 9.33 8.31 0.23
CA PHE A 68 10.12 8.36 1.46
C PHE A 68 11.34 9.25 1.26
N ASP A 69 11.38 10.37 1.98
CA ASP A 69 12.44 11.38 1.88
C ASP A 69 12.65 11.87 0.42
N GLU A 70 11.52 12.12 -0.26
CA GLU A 70 11.42 12.62 -1.65
C GLU A 70 11.68 11.57 -2.75
N ASP A 71 12.18 10.38 -2.38
CA ASP A 71 12.29 9.26 -3.30
C ASP A 71 10.92 8.60 -3.51
N GLN A 72 10.44 8.63 -4.76
CA GLN A 72 9.16 8.06 -5.15
C GLN A 72 9.33 6.65 -5.71
N ALA A 73 8.48 5.74 -5.27
CA ALA A 73 8.46 4.36 -5.70
C ALA A 73 7.10 3.96 -6.26
N ILE A 74 7.12 3.16 -7.33
CA ILE A 74 5.93 2.56 -7.92
C ILE A 74 6.20 1.07 -8.08
N LEU A 75 5.44 0.26 -7.35
CA LEU A 75 5.57 -1.19 -7.33
C LEU A 75 4.32 -1.82 -7.90
N ARG A 76 4.47 -2.68 -8.90
CA ARG A 76 3.34 -3.37 -9.52
C ARG A 76 3.12 -4.69 -8.79
N LEU A 77 1.92 -4.92 -8.25
CA LEU A 77 1.70 -6.01 -7.29
C LEU A 77 1.77 -7.41 -7.91
N ASP A 78 1.56 -7.57 -9.21
CA ASP A 78 1.70 -8.87 -9.89
C ASP A 78 3.18 -9.29 -10.07
N THR A 79 4.10 -8.33 -10.19
CA THR A 79 5.54 -8.57 -10.40
C THR A 79 6.39 -8.33 -9.15
N ASP A 80 6.13 -7.25 -8.40
CA ASP A 80 6.99 -6.75 -7.34
C ASP A 80 6.54 -7.17 -5.93
N ALA A 81 5.34 -7.73 -5.76
CA ALA A 81 4.87 -8.15 -4.43
C ALA A 81 5.77 -9.20 -3.77
N ASN A 82 6.53 -9.97 -4.56
CA ASN A 82 7.53 -10.90 -4.03
C ASN A 82 8.71 -10.16 -3.37
N LYS A 83 9.15 -9.02 -3.91
CA LYS A 83 10.22 -8.20 -3.31
C LYS A 83 9.81 -7.70 -1.92
N ILE A 84 8.56 -7.26 -1.83
CA ILE A 84 7.92 -6.82 -0.58
C ILE A 84 7.84 -7.96 0.44
N PHE A 85 7.59 -9.20 -0.02
CA PHE A 85 7.55 -10.38 0.85
C PHE A 85 8.94 -10.84 1.29
N HIS A 86 9.96 -10.78 0.41
CA HIS A 86 11.34 -11.12 0.76
C HIS A 86 11.85 -10.29 1.95
N PHE A 87 11.51 -9.00 1.99
CA PHE A 87 11.80 -8.15 3.15
C PHE A 87 11.26 -8.72 4.48
N LEU A 88 10.07 -9.32 4.46
CA LEU A 88 9.46 -9.92 5.66
C LEU A 88 10.12 -11.24 6.06
N SER A 89 10.65 -12.00 5.11
CA SER A 89 11.30 -13.29 5.39
C SER A 89 12.76 -13.16 5.84
N GLU A 90 13.45 -12.08 5.45
CA GLU A 90 14.89 -11.90 5.71
C GLU A 90 15.18 -11.18 7.03
N LYS A 91 14.21 -10.47 7.61
CA LYS A 91 14.35 -9.96 8.97
C LYS A 91 14.03 -11.07 9.96
N ASP A 92 15.09 -11.66 10.54
CA ASP A 92 15.12 -12.72 11.55
C ASP A 92 14.23 -12.51 12.81
N ASP A 93 13.46 -11.42 12.89
CA ASP A 93 12.89 -10.95 14.16
C ASP A 93 11.44 -10.43 14.07
N ASN A 94 10.70 -10.68 12.98
CA ASN A 94 9.28 -10.24 12.83
C ASN A 94 9.04 -8.72 13.08
N GLN A 95 10.08 -7.89 13.06
CA GLN A 95 9.96 -6.48 13.39
C GLN A 95 9.41 -5.70 12.18
N PHE A 96 8.09 -5.63 12.10
CA PHE A 96 7.42 -4.62 11.28
C PHE A 96 7.96 -3.24 11.67
N SER A 97 8.28 -2.42 10.68
CA SER A 97 8.87 -1.09 10.88
C SER A 97 7.98 -0.03 10.25
N SER A 98 8.10 1.20 10.74
CA SER A 98 7.50 2.39 10.12
C SER A 98 8.04 2.67 8.71
N ALA A 99 9.04 1.94 8.25
CA ALA A 99 9.56 1.96 6.89
C ALA A 99 10.04 0.56 6.44
N VAL A 100 10.01 0.32 5.14
CA VAL A 100 10.41 -0.92 4.48
C VAL A 100 11.52 -0.61 3.48
N TRP A 101 12.58 -1.43 3.48
CA TRP A 101 13.73 -1.33 2.58
C TRP A 101 13.76 -2.56 1.70
N LEU A 102 13.52 -2.41 0.41
CA LEU A 102 13.60 -3.51 -0.53
C LEU A 102 15.06 -3.77 -0.92
N SER A 103 15.33 -4.99 -1.40
CA SER A 103 16.67 -5.42 -1.83
C SER A 103 17.25 -4.60 -2.99
N ASP A 104 16.40 -3.93 -3.76
CA ASP A 104 16.79 -3.03 -4.86
C ASP A 104 17.04 -1.58 -4.40
N GLY A 105 17.03 -1.33 -3.09
CA GLY A 105 17.25 0.00 -2.49
C GLY A 105 15.98 0.84 -2.38
N THR A 106 14.82 0.35 -2.84
CA THR A 106 13.56 1.08 -2.74
C THR A 106 13.12 1.25 -1.29
N HIS A 107 12.74 2.48 -0.91
CA HIS A 107 12.22 2.81 0.42
C HIS A 107 10.70 3.04 0.39
N ILE A 108 9.98 2.43 1.32
CA ILE A 108 8.53 2.60 1.46
C ILE A 108 8.21 3.04 2.86
N TRP A 109 7.51 4.16 3.00
CA TRP A 109 7.03 4.62 4.29
C TRP A 109 5.76 3.88 4.73
N MET A 110 5.74 3.28 5.91
CA MET A 110 4.56 2.53 6.40
C MET A 110 3.90 3.17 7.61
N LYS A 111 4.34 4.37 8.04
CA LYS A 111 3.87 5.12 9.22
C LYS A 111 4.15 4.44 10.57
N SER A 112 3.76 3.18 10.77
CA SER A 112 3.98 2.41 11.99
C SER A 112 4.15 0.91 11.67
N PRO A 113 4.69 0.11 12.61
CA PRO A 113 4.73 -1.35 12.50
C PRO A 113 3.37 -1.99 12.21
N GLU A 114 2.31 -1.50 12.84
CA GLU A 114 0.95 -2.02 12.68
C GLU A 114 0.42 -1.75 11.27
N CYS A 115 0.52 -0.50 10.79
CA CYS A 115 0.17 -0.13 9.42
C CYS A 115 0.97 -0.96 8.40
N CYS A 116 2.26 -1.16 8.65
CA CYS A 116 3.12 -2.01 7.84
C CYS A 116 2.55 -3.43 7.72
N SER A 117 2.26 -4.08 8.85
CA SER A 117 1.66 -5.42 8.86
C SER A 117 0.35 -5.49 8.09
N LEU A 118 -0.51 -4.49 8.25
CA LEU A 118 -1.80 -4.42 7.57
C LEU A 118 -1.64 -4.26 6.05
N ILE A 119 -0.81 -3.33 5.61
CA ILE A 119 -0.54 -3.07 4.18
C ILE A 119 0.04 -4.32 3.52
N LEU A 120 1.01 -4.97 4.16
CA LEU A 120 1.68 -6.16 3.62
C LEU A 120 0.71 -7.34 3.47
N ASN A 121 -0.17 -7.55 4.44
CA ASN A 121 -1.24 -8.53 4.32
C ASN A 121 -2.18 -8.23 3.14
N MET A 122 -2.51 -6.97 2.90
CA MET A 122 -3.34 -6.58 1.76
C MET A 122 -2.63 -6.78 0.43
N VAL A 123 -1.34 -6.45 0.33
CA VAL A 123 -0.51 -6.71 -0.85
C VAL A 123 -0.52 -8.20 -1.21
N LEU A 124 -0.35 -9.09 -0.23
CA LEU A 124 -0.40 -10.54 -0.45
C LEU A 124 -1.77 -11.04 -0.92
N MET A 125 -2.85 -10.42 -0.44
CA MET A 125 -4.20 -10.72 -0.90
C MET A 125 -4.41 -10.23 -2.34
N LEU A 126 -4.00 -9.00 -2.65
CA LEU A 126 -4.13 -8.39 -3.97
C LEU A 126 -3.31 -9.11 -5.04
N LYS A 127 -2.13 -9.63 -4.71
CA LYS A 127 -1.34 -10.51 -5.60
C LYS A 127 -2.15 -11.73 -6.09
N LYS A 128 -3.11 -12.21 -5.30
CA LYS A 128 -3.96 -13.36 -5.65
C LYS A 128 -5.24 -12.96 -6.40
N VAL A 129 -5.47 -11.67 -6.60
CA VAL A 129 -6.58 -11.14 -7.39
C VAL A 129 -6.12 -11.04 -8.85
N PRO A 130 -6.90 -11.55 -9.82
CA PRO A 130 -6.59 -11.39 -11.24
C PRO A 130 -6.47 -9.92 -11.64
N CYS A 131 -5.51 -9.59 -12.51
CA CYS A 131 -5.34 -8.24 -13.03
C CYS A 131 -6.62 -7.77 -13.75
N GLY A 132 -6.98 -6.50 -13.59
CA GLY A 132 -8.15 -5.89 -14.24
C GLY A 132 -9.49 -6.12 -13.54
N VAL A 133 -9.52 -6.81 -12.39
CA VAL A 133 -10.72 -6.92 -11.56
C VAL A 133 -11.07 -5.55 -10.99
N LYS A 134 -12.31 -5.11 -11.24
CA LYS A 134 -12.87 -3.87 -10.70
C LYS A 134 -13.81 -4.17 -9.54
N LEU A 135 -13.91 -3.25 -8.59
CA LEU A 135 -15.04 -3.28 -7.66
C LEU A 135 -16.33 -2.94 -8.42
N PRO A 136 -17.48 -3.51 -8.02
CA PRO A 136 -18.76 -2.89 -8.36
C PRO A 136 -18.77 -1.45 -7.83
N GLN A 137 -19.16 -0.51 -8.69
CA GLN A 137 -19.28 0.91 -8.35
C GLN A 137 -20.39 1.13 -7.32
#